data_AF-A0A8T3REJ1-F1
#
_entry.id   AF-A0A8T3REJ1-F1
#
_cell.length_a   1.000
_cell.length_b   1.000
_cell.length_c   1.000
_cell.angle_alpha   90.00
_cell.angle_beta   90.00
_cell.angle_gamma   90.00
#
_symmetry.space_group_name_H-M   'P 1'
#
loop_
_entity.id
_entity.type
_entity.pdbx_description
1 polymer ?
#
loop_
_entity_poly.entity_id
_entity_poly.type
_entity_poly.pdbx_seq_one_letter_code
_entity_poly.pdbx_strand_id
1 'polypeptide(L)'
;GRPHLARLGVSAERMARLYRPSHARREAVAHRSRAPWIVALPPGELDGFRERGRLLVALMLEHLDAADDEVAAQRLVEAARVAAEQGRVVARLGATLSDAVEAFLGFRSPFVEHLARLSSERGLDTRRATELLMAAESAMDRLLLATMTGHSLEAGPTPRAKRPRRVTAP
;
A
#
# COMPACT_ATOMS: atom_id res chain seq x y z
N GLY A 1 9.34 17.23 19.03
CA GLY A 1 7.95 17.15 18.54
C GLY A 1 7.97 16.73 17.09
N ARG A 2 7.21 15.68 16.74
CA ARG A 2 7.07 15.21 15.36
C ARG A 2 6.42 16.32 14.48
N PRO A 3 6.85 16.49 13.22
CA PRO A 3 6.37 17.56 12.36
C PRO A 3 4.92 17.31 11.90
N HIS A 4 4.12 18.38 11.89
CA HIS A 4 2.72 18.34 11.50
C HIS A 4 2.58 18.45 9.95
N LEU A 5 2.48 17.34 9.22
CA LEU A 5 2.17 17.22 7.78
C LEU A 5 0.90 17.98 7.34
N ALA A 6 -0.13 18.16 8.18
CA ALA A 6 -1.29 19.00 7.87
C ALA A 6 -0.89 20.48 7.65
N ARG A 7 0.12 20.97 8.39
CA ARG A 7 0.71 22.31 8.16
C ARG A 7 1.58 22.37 6.90
N LEU A 8 1.83 21.22 6.26
CA LEU A 8 2.59 21.09 5.01
C LEU A 8 1.70 20.92 3.76
N GLY A 9 0.39 21.23 3.85
CA GLY A 9 -0.49 21.33 2.68
C GLY A 9 -0.68 20.02 1.91
N VAL A 10 -0.48 18.89 2.60
CA VAL A 10 -0.76 17.56 2.06
C VAL A 10 -2.26 17.30 2.22
N SER A 11 -3.04 17.50 1.16
CA SER A 11 -4.43 17.03 1.13
C SER A 11 -4.50 15.68 0.44
N ALA A 12 -5.38 14.80 0.91
CA ALA A 12 -5.67 13.51 0.27
C ALA A 12 -6.02 13.69 -1.22
N GLU A 13 -6.64 14.81 -1.60
CA GLU A 13 -6.91 15.18 -3.00
C GLU A 13 -5.65 15.48 -3.82
N ARG A 14 -4.62 16.09 -3.22
CA ARG A 14 -3.36 16.36 -3.92
C ARG A 14 -2.58 15.07 -4.18
N MET A 15 -2.66 14.11 -3.27
CA MET A 15 -2.15 12.76 -3.46
C MET A 15 -2.97 11.97 -4.49
N ALA A 16 -4.31 12.04 -4.42
CA ALA A 16 -5.20 11.41 -5.38
C ALA A 16 -4.93 11.85 -6.83
N ARG A 17 -4.51 13.11 -7.05
CA ARG A 17 -4.10 13.62 -8.37
C ARG A 17 -2.88 12.91 -8.96
N LEU A 18 -2.00 12.31 -8.14
CA LEU A 18 -0.85 11.53 -8.63
C LEU A 18 -1.26 10.22 -9.29
N TYR A 19 -2.40 9.67 -8.87
CA TYR A 19 -2.98 8.43 -9.41
C TYR A 19 -3.92 8.69 -10.59
N ARG A 20 -4.19 9.96 -10.95
CA ARG A 20 -4.98 10.33 -12.12
C ARG A 20 -4.12 10.19 -13.38
N PRO A 21 -4.48 9.34 -14.37
CA PRO A 21 -3.64 9.14 -15.53
C PRO A 21 -3.80 10.31 -16.51
N SER A 22 -2.70 11.01 -16.84
CA SER A 22 -2.58 11.69 -18.13
C SER A 22 -2.33 10.65 -19.23
N HIS A 23 -2.75 10.92 -20.47
CA HIS A 23 -2.65 9.94 -21.57
C HIS A 23 -1.21 9.40 -21.76
N ALA A 24 -0.19 10.25 -21.68
CA ALA A 24 1.22 9.85 -21.72
C ALA A 24 1.69 9.04 -20.49
N ARG A 25 1.01 9.20 -19.34
CA ARG A 25 1.30 8.46 -18.11
C ARG A 25 0.59 7.10 -18.10
N ARG A 26 -0.48 6.88 -18.89
CA ARG A 26 -1.14 5.56 -19.00
C ARG A 26 -0.22 4.50 -19.59
N GLU A 27 0.49 4.82 -20.68
CA GLU A 27 1.49 3.91 -21.27
C GLU A 27 2.64 3.65 -20.30
N ALA A 28 3.11 4.70 -19.61
CA ALA A 28 4.21 4.57 -18.67
C ALA A 28 3.81 3.94 -17.33
N VAL A 29 2.54 3.98 -16.93
CA VAL A 29 1.98 3.25 -15.78
C VAL A 29 1.68 1.81 -16.17
N ALA A 30 1.25 1.51 -17.40
CA ALA A 30 1.15 0.13 -17.87
C ALA A 30 2.55 -0.54 -17.95
N HIS A 31 3.59 0.22 -18.33
CA HIS A 31 4.96 -0.28 -18.43
C HIS A 31 5.75 -0.26 -17.10
N ARG A 32 5.34 0.56 -16.11
CA ARG A 32 5.93 0.60 -14.75
C ARG A 32 5.08 -0.05 -13.66
N SER A 33 3.83 -0.41 -13.93
CA SER A 33 3.01 -1.13 -12.96
C SER A 33 3.57 -2.53 -12.84
N ARG A 34 4.12 -2.83 -11.67
CA ARG A 34 4.42 -4.20 -11.26
C ARG A 34 3.17 -5.10 -11.21
N ALA A 35 1.97 -4.55 -11.37
CA ALA A 35 0.70 -5.29 -11.37
C ALA A 35 -0.18 -4.93 -12.60
N PRO A 36 0.15 -5.43 -13.81
CA PRO A 36 -0.64 -5.21 -15.03
C PRO A 36 -2.08 -5.73 -14.94
N TRP A 37 -2.34 -6.68 -14.05
CA TRP A 37 -3.67 -7.25 -13.83
C TRP A 37 -4.68 -6.23 -13.26
N ILE A 38 -4.22 -5.20 -12.53
CA ILE A 38 -5.09 -4.16 -11.94
C ILE A 38 -5.81 -3.37 -13.04
N VAL A 39 -5.12 -3.07 -14.15
CA VAL A 39 -5.72 -2.30 -15.25
C VAL A 39 -6.70 -3.14 -16.10
N ALA A 40 -6.69 -4.46 -15.92
CA ALA A 40 -7.61 -5.38 -16.57
C ALA A 40 -8.89 -5.63 -15.75
N LEU A 41 -9.02 -5.05 -14.56
CA LEU A 41 -10.21 -5.19 -13.72
C LEU A 41 -11.44 -4.51 -14.35
N PRO A 42 -12.66 -5.03 -14.08
CA PRO A 42 -13.90 -4.35 -14.43
C PRO A 42 -13.94 -2.92 -13.84
N PRO A 43 -14.58 -1.94 -14.51
CA PRO A 43 -14.56 -0.54 -14.08
C PRO A 43 -14.99 -0.32 -12.61
N GLY A 44 -16.00 -1.03 -12.13
CA GLY A 44 -16.46 -0.92 -10.73
C GLY A 44 -15.43 -1.41 -9.70
N GLU A 45 -14.72 -2.48 -10.02
CA GLU A 45 -13.65 -3.01 -9.17
C GLU A 45 -12.42 -2.09 -9.16
N LEU A 46 -12.11 -1.50 -10.31
CA LEU A 46 -11.03 -0.54 -10.45
C LEU A 46 -11.30 0.75 -9.64
N ASP A 47 -12.53 1.24 -9.63
CA ASP A 47 -12.90 2.41 -8.83
C ASP A 47 -12.86 2.11 -7.33
N GLY A 48 -13.33 0.93 -6.91
CA GLY A 48 -13.18 0.46 -5.54
C GLY A 48 -11.70 0.35 -5.11
N PHE A 49 -10.83 -0.13 -6.00
CA PHE A 49 -9.39 -0.21 -5.76
C PHE A 49 -8.77 1.17 -5.56
N ARG A 50 -9.15 2.15 -6.40
CA ARG A 50 -8.71 3.55 -6.28
C ARG A 50 -9.20 4.22 -5.01
N GLU A 51 -10.45 4.01 -4.63
CA GLU A 51 -11.04 4.59 -3.42
C GLU A 51 -10.29 4.15 -2.16
N ARG A 52 -10.14 2.83 -2.00
CA ARG A 52 -9.37 2.26 -0.90
C ARG A 52 -7.90 2.69 -0.94
N GLY A 53 -7.31 2.83 -2.12
CA GLY A 53 -5.96 3.39 -2.28
C GLY A 53 -5.84 4.83 -1.77
N ARG A 54 -6.82 5.70 -2.06
CA ARG A 54 -6.88 7.07 -1.53
C ARG A 54 -7.04 7.09 -0.01
N LEU A 55 -7.90 6.24 0.53
CA LEU A 55 -8.11 6.10 1.96
C LEU A 55 -6.83 5.63 2.68
N LEU A 56 -6.10 4.66 2.12
CA LEU A 56 -4.82 4.21 2.67
C LEU A 56 -3.80 5.34 2.73
N VAL A 57 -3.70 6.17 1.67
CA VAL A 57 -2.82 7.34 1.69
C VAL A 57 -3.23 8.33 2.77
N ALA A 58 -4.53 8.63 2.91
CA ALA A 58 -5.01 9.56 3.93
C ALA A 58 -4.67 9.09 5.35
N LEU A 59 -4.98 7.83 5.68
CA LEU A 59 -4.69 7.25 6.98
C LEU A 59 -3.18 7.17 7.27
N MET A 60 -2.38 6.88 6.26
CA MET A 60 -0.91 6.90 6.37
C MET A 60 -0.39 8.31 6.68
N LEU A 61 -0.92 9.34 6.02
CA LEU A 61 -0.53 10.71 6.31
C LEU A 61 -0.97 11.12 7.72
N GLU A 62 -2.20 10.81 8.12
CA GLU A 62 -2.68 11.08 9.48
C GLU A 62 -1.84 10.35 10.54
N HIS A 63 -1.42 9.11 10.27
CA HIS A 63 -0.51 8.37 11.14
C HIS A 63 0.84 9.08 11.30
N LEU A 64 1.45 9.51 10.18
CA LEU A 64 2.75 10.17 10.18
C LEU A 64 2.71 11.61 10.72
N ASP A 65 1.53 12.24 10.65
CA ASP A 65 1.26 13.61 11.11
C ASP A 65 0.89 13.71 12.59
N ALA A 66 0.40 12.61 13.17
CA ALA A 66 -0.11 12.61 14.53
C ALA A 66 0.95 13.06 15.54
N ALA A 67 0.62 14.10 16.31
CA ALA A 67 1.44 14.59 17.41
C ALA A 67 1.39 13.66 18.64
N ASP A 68 0.32 12.87 18.74
CA ASP A 68 0.04 11.93 19.82
C ASP A 68 0.26 10.49 19.34
N ASP A 69 1.00 9.70 20.13
CA ASP A 69 1.37 8.31 19.77
C ASP A 69 0.16 7.37 19.72
N GLU A 70 -0.87 7.61 20.55
CA GLU A 70 -2.08 6.80 20.55
C GLU A 70 -2.92 7.08 19.30
N VAL A 71 -3.06 8.35 18.92
CA VAL A 71 -3.71 8.74 17.65
C VAL A 71 -2.95 8.15 16.46
N ALA A 72 -1.62 8.24 16.46
CA ALA A 72 -0.79 7.64 15.43
C ALA A 72 -1.06 6.12 15.32
N ALA A 73 -1.07 5.41 16.45
CA ALA A 73 -1.32 3.98 16.49
C ALA A 73 -2.72 3.61 15.98
N GLN A 74 -3.75 4.38 16.37
CA GLN A 74 -5.12 4.17 15.92
C GLN A 74 -5.26 4.29 14.40
N ARG A 75 -4.63 5.31 13.78
CA ARG A 75 -4.63 5.48 12.32
C ARG A 75 -3.92 4.36 11.59
N LEU A 76 -2.81 3.85 12.15
CA LEU A 76 -2.14 2.69 11.58
C LEU A 76 -2.97 1.41 11.67
N VAL A 77 -3.72 1.22 12.76
CA VAL A 77 -4.66 0.10 12.90
C VAL A 77 -5.79 0.19 11.87
N GLU A 78 -6.34 1.38 11.66
CA GLU A 78 -7.36 1.62 10.65
C GLU A 78 -6.83 1.36 9.22
N ALA A 79 -5.64 1.87 8.91
CA ALA A 79 -4.98 1.61 7.63
C ALA A 79 -4.74 0.11 7.41
N ALA A 80 -4.30 -0.61 8.45
CA ALA A 80 -4.09 -2.06 8.37
C ALA A 80 -5.40 -2.82 8.08
N ARG A 81 -6.54 -2.38 8.62
CA ARG A 81 -7.85 -2.97 8.30
C ARG A 81 -8.22 -2.77 6.83
N VAL A 82 -7.99 -1.57 6.29
CA VAL A 82 -8.23 -1.27 4.86
C VAL A 82 -7.31 -2.10 3.97
N ALA A 83 -6.04 -2.25 4.35
CA ALA A 83 -5.07 -3.07 3.62
C ALA A 83 -5.47 -4.57 3.63
N ALA A 84 -5.91 -5.09 4.77
CA ALA A 84 -6.44 -6.45 4.87
C ALA A 84 -7.69 -6.66 3.99
N GLU A 85 -8.60 -5.69 3.95
CA GLU A 85 -9.76 -5.76 3.05
C GLU A 85 -9.35 -5.76 1.58
N GLN A 86 -8.34 -4.97 1.20
CA GLN A 86 -7.79 -5.05 -0.15
C GLN A 86 -7.26 -6.45 -0.45
N GLY A 87 -6.51 -7.07 0.46
CA GLY A 87 -6.05 -8.45 0.31
C GLY A 87 -7.20 -9.42 0.05
N ARG A 88 -8.30 -9.30 0.80
CA ARG A 88 -9.51 -10.11 0.60
C ARG A 88 -10.15 -9.87 -0.76
N VAL A 89 -10.30 -8.62 -1.18
CA VAL A 89 -10.84 -8.29 -2.52
C VAL A 89 -10.00 -8.94 -3.62
N VAL A 90 -8.67 -8.82 -3.54
CA VAL A 90 -7.76 -9.41 -4.53
C VAL A 90 -7.90 -10.93 -4.59
N ALA A 91 -8.03 -11.60 -3.45
CA ALA A 91 -8.30 -13.03 -3.40
C ALA A 91 -9.67 -13.42 -4.01
N ARG A 92 -10.74 -12.66 -3.72
CA ARG A 92 -12.08 -12.89 -4.31
C ARG A 92 -12.09 -12.75 -5.83
N LEU A 93 -11.22 -11.90 -6.37
CA LEU A 93 -11.03 -11.71 -7.80
C LEU A 93 -10.19 -12.83 -8.45
N GLY A 94 -9.76 -13.83 -7.68
CA GLY A 94 -9.00 -15.00 -8.16
C GLY A 94 -7.51 -14.73 -8.36
N ALA A 95 -7.01 -13.57 -7.95
CA ALA A 95 -5.60 -13.23 -8.06
C ALA A 95 -4.78 -13.92 -6.97
N THR A 96 -3.52 -14.23 -7.28
CA THR A 96 -2.61 -14.94 -6.38
C THR A 96 -2.10 -14.03 -5.26
N LEU A 97 -1.50 -14.62 -4.22
CA LEU A 97 -0.82 -13.84 -3.18
C LEU A 97 0.32 -13.00 -3.78
N SER A 98 1.04 -13.53 -4.78
CA SER A 98 2.08 -12.80 -5.50
C SER A 98 1.52 -11.57 -6.20
N ASP A 99 0.36 -11.69 -6.87
CA ASP A 99 -0.32 -10.57 -7.51
C ASP A 99 -0.68 -9.47 -6.49
N ALA A 100 -1.17 -9.85 -5.31
CA ALA A 100 -1.48 -8.93 -4.22
C ALA A 100 -0.24 -8.18 -3.71
N VAL A 101 0.89 -8.89 -3.55
CA VAL A 101 2.16 -8.30 -3.13
C VAL A 101 2.71 -7.36 -4.22
N GLU A 102 2.67 -7.76 -5.49
CA GLU A 102 3.11 -6.93 -6.61
C GLU A 102 2.30 -5.63 -6.70
N ALA A 103 0.98 -5.70 -6.52
CA ALA A 103 0.10 -4.54 -6.45
C ALA A 103 0.49 -3.60 -5.29
N PHE A 104 0.73 -4.16 -4.10
CA PHE A 104 1.15 -3.39 -2.94
C PHE A 104 2.51 -2.70 -3.17
N LEU A 105 3.49 -3.43 -3.71
CA LEU A 105 4.81 -2.87 -4.00
C LEU A 105 4.76 -1.79 -5.08
N GLY A 106 3.89 -1.94 -6.08
CA GLY A 106 3.63 -0.92 -7.09
C GLY A 106 3.06 0.38 -6.49
N PHE A 107 2.33 0.29 -5.38
CA PHE A 107 1.84 1.44 -4.62
C PHE A 107 2.90 2.05 -3.70
N ARG A 108 3.76 1.22 -3.08
CA ARG A 108 4.81 1.67 -2.13
C ARG A 108 5.78 2.67 -2.76
N SER A 109 6.33 2.38 -3.94
CA SER A 109 7.39 3.19 -4.53
C SER A 109 6.97 4.66 -4.77
N PRO A 110 5.84 4.95 -5.45
CA PRO A 110 5.37 6.32 -5.62
C PRO A 110 5.08 7.06 -4.31
N PHE A 111 4.63 6.36 -3.27
CA PHE A 111 4.34 6.96 -1.98
C PHE A 111 5.62 7.44 -1.28
N VAL A 112 6.65 6.58 -1.21
CA VAL A 112 7.95 6.92 -0.60
C VAL A 112 8.65 8.05 -1.36
N GLU A 113 8.67 7.97 -2.69
CA GLU A 113 9.23 9.02 -3.54
C GLU A 113 8.56 10.37 -3.28
N HIS A 114 7.23 10.38 -3.16
CA HIS A 114 6.49 11.59 -2.88
C HIS A 114 6.78 12.15 -1.48
N LEU A 115 6.86 11.28 -0.48
CA LEU A 115 7.18 11.66 0.89
C LEU A 115 8.59 12.25 1.01
N ALA A 116 9.57 11.65 0.33
CA ALA A 116 10.94 12.14 0.25
C ALA A 116 10.98 13.54 -0.41
N ARG A 117 10.29 13.69 -1.55
CA ARG A 117 10.21 14.98 -2.24
C ARG A 117 9.55 16.07 -1.37
N LEU A 118 8.43 15.75 -0.72
CA LEU A 118 7.75 16.68 0.20
C LEU A 118 8.66 17.09 1.36
N SER A 119 9.43 16.15 1.91
CA SER A 119 10.38 16.44 3.00
C SER A 119 11.45 17.45 2.55
N SER A 120 11.97 17.27 1.34
CA SER A 120 12.94 18.18 0.73
C SER A 120 12.35 19.55 0.41
N GLU A 121 11.18 19.61 -0.24
CA GLU A 121 10.47 20.85 -0.58
C GLU A 121 10.12 21.71 0.66
N ARG A 122 9.96 21.06 1.82
CA ARG A 122 9.60 21.71 3.08
C ARG A 122 10.80 21.99 3.99
N GLY A 123 12.02 21.72 3.53
CA GLY A 123 13.25 22.04 4.24
C GLY A 123 13.40 21.28 5.56
N LEU A 124 12.88 20.05 5.65
CA LEU A 124 13.18 19.20 6.81
C LEU A 124 14.69 18.94 6.86
N ASP A 125 15.27 19.03 8.07
CA ASP A 125 16.64 18.58 8.27
C ASP A 125 16.78 17.08 7.96
N THR A 126 17.99 16.65 7.60
CA THR A 126 18.26 15.26 7.18
C THR A 126 17.77 14.24 8.20
N ARG A 127 17.96 14.52 9.49
CA ARG A 127 17.55 13.60 10.57
C ARG A 127 16.04 13.41 10.59
N ARG A 128 15.27 14.50 10.56
CA ARG A 128 13.79 14.47 10.55
C ARG A 128 13.25 13.83 9.28
N ALA A 129 13.89 14.07 8.13
CA ALA A 129 13.51 13.42 6.88
C ALA A 129 13.73 11.89 6.95
N THR A 130 14.87 11.45 7.51
CA THR A 130 15.15 10.02 7.73
C THR A 130 14.17 9.38 8.72
N GLU A 131 13.87 10.05 9.84
CA GLU A 131 12.89 9.59 10.82
C GLU A 131 11.50 9.40 10.19
N LEU A 132 11.07 10.35 9.37
CA LEU A 132 9.81 10.28 8.64
C LEU A 132 9.77 9.13 7.64
N LEU A 133 10.85 8.93 6.87
CA LEU A 133 10.95 7.84 5.90
C LEU A 133 10.95 6.48 6.61
N MET A 134 11.70 6.32 7.70
CA MET A 134 11.70 5.09 8.51
C MET A 134 10.33 4.78 9.10
N ALA A 135 9.63 5.79 9.61
CA ALA A 135 8.27 5.63 10.14
C ALA A 135 7.30 5.18 9.03
N ALA A 136 7.41 5.77 7.84
CA ALA A 136 6.62 5.38 6.69
C ALA A 136 6.92 3.94 6.24
N GLU A 137 8.19 3.53 6.20
CA GLU A 137 8.59 2.15 5.86
C GLU A 137 8.02 1.13 6.84
N SER A 138 8.18 1.36 8.15
CA SER A 138 7.65 0.48 9.18
C SER A 138 6.12 0.33 9.10
N ALA A 139 5.42 1.44 8.85
CA ALA A 139 3.98 1.43 8.65
C ALA A 139 3.60 0.64 7.38
N MET A 140 4.29 0.84 6.25
CA MET A 140 4.03 0.10 5.01
C MET A 140 4.28 -1.40 5.16
N ASP A 141 5.32 -1.82 5.88
CA ASP A 141 5.56 -3.25 6.15
C ASP A 141 4.38 -3.87 6.91
N ARG A 142 3.82 -3.14 7.87
CA ARG A 142 2.61 -3.58 8.58
C ARG A 142 1.39 -3.67 7.67
N LEU A 143 1.24 -2.74 6.72
CA LEU A 143 0.16 -2.79 5.72
C LEU A 143 0.35 -3.96 4.74
N LEU A 144 1.58 -4.27 4.34
CA LEU A 144 1.88 -5.42 3.50
C LEU A 144 1.48 -6.72 4.21
N LEU A 145 1.90 -6.89 5.47
CA LEU A 145 1.51 -8.06 6.28
C LEU A 145 -0.02 -8.17 6.44
N ALA A 146 -0.70 -7.05 6.67
CA ALA A 146 -2.16 -7.04 6.75
C ALA A 146 -2.82 -7.45 5.43
N THR A 147 -2.31 -6.96 4.29
CA THR A 147 -2.76 -7.34 2.94
C THR A 147 -2.59 -8.84 2.72
N MET A 148 -1.40 -9.38 2.98
CA MET A 148 -1.11 -10.81 2.84
C MET A 148 -1.99 -11.67 3.74
N THR A 149 -2.24 -11.22 4.97
CA THR A 149 -3.12 -11.90 5.93
C THR A 149 -4.56 -11.93 5.43
N GLY A 150 -5.08 -10.78 4.97
CA GLY A 150 -6.41 -10.69 4.40
C GLY A 150 -6.59 -11.59 3.19
N HIS A 151 -5.63 -11.57 2.27
CA HIS A 151 -5.62 -12.44 1.09
C HIS A 151 -5.64 -13.93 1.48
N SER A 152 -4.73 -14.35 2.37
CA SER A 152 -4.59 -15.75 2.78
C SER A 152 -5.84 -16.28 3.50
N LEU A 153 -6.51 -15.44 4.30
CA LEU A 153 -7.74 -15.81 4.98
C LEU A 153 -8.91 -16.01 4.00
N GLU A 154 -8.99 -15.18 2.96
CA GLU A 154 -10.06 -15.26 1.95
C GLU A 154 -9.82 -16.39 0.94
N ALA A 155 -8.58 -16.58 0.49
CA ALA A 155 -8.22 -17.65 -0.44
C ALA A 155 -8.38 -19.05 0.18
N GLY A 156 -8.48 -19.14 1.51
CA GLY A 156 -8.57 -20.39 2.24
C GLY A 156 -7.25 -21.18 2.26
N PRO A 157 -7.24 -22.38 2.87
CA PRO A 157 -6.04 -23.21 2.92
C PRO A 157 -5.58 -23.56 1.50
N THR A 158 -4.39 -23.11 1.11
CA THR A 158 -3.74 -23.60 -0.09
C THR A 158 -3.55 -25.12 0.06
N PRO A 159 -3.92 -25.95 -0.93
CA PRO A 159 -3.71 -27.40 -0.83
C PRO A 159 -2.23 -27.65 -0.58
N ARG A 160 -1.91 -28.11 0.62
CA ARG A 160 -0.54 -28.43 1.02
C ARG A 160 -0.03 -29.47 0.03
N ALA A 161 0.89 -29.08 -0.85
CA ALA A 161 1.46 -29.98 -1.85
C ALA A 161 1.91 -31.26 -1.13
N LYS A 162 1.27 -32.39 -1.48
CA LYS A 162 1.58 -33.69 -0.88
C LYS A 162 3.08 -33.92 -1.10
N ARG A 163 3.85 -33.90 -0.01
CA ARG A 163 5.26 -34.31 -0.01
C ARG A 163 5.32 -35.66 -0.74
N PRO A 164 6.13 -35.82 -1.82
CA PRO A 164 6.25 -37.11 -2.47
C PRO A 164 6.73 -38.11 -1.42
N ARG A 165 5.94 -39.18 -1.23
CA ARG A 165 6.35 -40.33 -0.41
C ARG A 165 7.68 -40.78 -0.99
N ARG A 166 8.75 -40.75 -0.18
CA ARG A 166 10.01 -41.41 -0.53
C ARG A 166 9.67 -42.86 -0.84
N VAL A 167 9.81 -43.23 -2.11
CA VAL A 167 9.85 -44.64 -2.51
C VAL A 167 11.17 -45.17 -1.98
N THR A 168 11.12 -45.93 -0.90
CA THR A 168 12.22 -46.80 -0.51
C THR A 168 12.24 -47.95 -1.51
N ALA A 169 13.24 -47.97 -2.39
CA ALA A 169 13.52 -49.11 -3.26
C ALA A 169 14.14 -50.26 -2.43
N PRO A 170 13.91 -51.52 -2.83
CA PRO A 170 14.37 -52.72 -2.11
C PRO A 170 15.88 -52.94 -2.15
#